data_AF-A0A957CD13-F1
#
_entry.id   AF-A0A957CD13-F1
#
_cell.length_a   1.000
_cell.length_b   1.000
_cell.length_c   1.000
_cell.angle_alpha   90.00
_cell.angle_beta   90.00
_cell.angle_gamma   90.00
#
_symmetry.space_group_name_H-M   'P 1'
#
loop_
_entity.id
_entity.type
_entity.pdbx_description
1 polymer ?
#
loop_
_entity_poly.entity_id
_entity_poly.type
_entity_poly.pdbx_seq_one_letter_code
_entity_poly.pdbx_strand_id
1 'polypeptide(L)'
;VWLIPNRAAWLERYGRQQLLLGLSMACILAYGVVISFIIIPGNQTFPAWIGTFIALDLFVFGLVITQLDASDKGEAWLYHFLRAFDYSFFTALIFGGQVILVMRYSFGLNFPLVLLLLASVAASVLIQTFSDPVQGLMDRIAFFNAPQLRQARAVQRAEDSAAQRLDASLNPLDLPLAEFERLTRRALSQMGDLPKLASNPLTRLPLVQQRLRQNGQPDGTLARANELKTVLTESITKMQPRDETDFGTTEAWRHYNALYFPYVVGLRPYSRRALHDDEHQDVLAWFRSQVPERTLYNWQTAASRLVARDLRERSRRLSP
;
A
#
# COMPACT_ATOMS: atom_id res chain seq x y z
N VAL A 1 -33.48 2.47 5.02
CA VAL A 1 -33.35 1.54 3.87
C VAL A 1 -32.34 2.00 2.79
N TRP A 2 -31.64 3.13 2.90
CA TRP A 2 -30.71 3.59 1.83
C TRP A 2 -29.29 3.84 2.34
N LEU A 3 -28.47 2.79 2.50
CA LEU A 3 -27.16 2.87 3.16
C LEU A 3 -25.98 2.21 2.44
N ILE A 4 -26.06 1.96 1.12
CA ILE A 4 -24.87 1.52 0.36
C ILE A 4 -24.78 2.31 -0.96
N PRO A 5 -23.89 3.32 -1.03
CA PRO A 5 -23.68 4.07 -2.26
C PRO A 5 -22.82 3.23 -3.22
N ASN A 6 -23.24 3.22 -4.49
CA ASN A 6 -22.52 2.63 -5.63
C ASN A 6 -22.66 1.11 -5.83
N ARG A 7 -23.89 0.58 -5.78
CA ARG A 7 -24.21 -0.86 -5.95
C ARG A 7 -23.53 -1.49 -7.17
N ALA A 8 -23.35 -0.80 -8.30
CA ALA A 8 -22.74 -1.39 -9.50
C ALA A 8 -21.21 -1.57 -9.41
N ALA A 9 -20.47 -0.53 -8.98
CA ALA A 9 -19.03 -0.64 -8.75
C ALA A 9 -18.70 -1.52 -7.53
N TRP A 10 -19.60 -1.53 -6.54
CA TRP A 10 -19.56 -2.49 -5.45
C TRP A 10 -19.82 -3.90 -5.97
N LEU A 11 -20.85 -4.17 -6.78
CA LEU A 11 -21.14 -5.50 -7.34
C LEU A 11 -20.03 -6.04 -8.25
N GLU A 12 -19.29 -5.18 -8.96
CA GLU A 12 -18.16 -5.59 -9.79
C GLU A 12 -16.90 -5.92 -8.95
N ARG A 13 -16.64 -5.18 -7.85
CA ARG A 13 -15.63 -5.55 -6.84
C ARG A 13 -16.04 -6.76 -6.00
N TYR A 14 -17.31 -6.79 -5.60
CA TYR A 14 -17.91 -7.84 -4.80
C TYR A 14 -17.92 -9.12 -5.64
N GLY A 15 -18.27 -9.12 -6.92
CA GLY A 15 -18.21 -10.33 -7.76
C GLY A 15 -16.82 -10.99 -7.82
N ARG A 16 -15.74 -10.20 -7.75
CA ARG A 16 -14.36 -10.71 -7.78
C ARG A 16 -13.78 -11.05 -6.39
N GLN A 17 -14.25 -10.39 -5.33
CA GLN A 17 -13.78 -10.55 -3.94
C GLN A 17 -14.84 -11.15 -2.99
N GLN A 18 -16.00 -11.58 -3.49
CA GLN A 18 -17.15 -12.10 -2.73
C GLN A 18 -16.78 -13.32 -1.93
N LEU A 19 -15.95 -14.18 -2.53
CA LEU A 19 -15.48 -15.40 -1.91
C LEU A 19 -14.53 -15.06 -0.75
N LEU A 20 -13.62 -14.09 -0.94
CA LEU A 20 -12.68 -13.64 0.10
C LEU A 20 -13.39 -12.89 1.23
N LEU A 21 -14.30 -11.97 0.92
CA LEU A 21 -15.10 -11.24 1.91
C LEU A 21 -16.06 -12.17 2.65
N GLY A 22 -16.68 -13.12 1.95
CA GLY A 22 -17.50 -14.17 2.54
C GLY A 22 -16.70 -15.08 3.47
N LEU A 23 -15.48 -15.47 3.08
CA LEU A 23 -14.58 -16.25 3.92
C LEU A 23 -14.15 -15.45 5.16
N SER A 24 -13.83 -14.16 5.00
CA SER A 24 -13.47 -13.30 6.14
C SER A 24 -14.61 -13.15 7.14
N MET A 25 -15.86 -13.01 6.66
CA MET A 25 -17.05 -12.95 7.50
C MET A 25 -17.28 -14.29 8.22
N ALA A 26 -17.09 -15.42 7.52
CA ALA A 26 -17.19 -16.74 8.11
C ALA A 26 -16.16 -16.95 9.23
N CYS A 27 -14.91 -16.52 9.02
CA CYS A 27 -13.88 -16.57 10.06
C CYS A 27 -14.21 -15.69 11.27
N ILE A 28 -14.69 -14.46 11.04
CA ILE A 28 -15.10 -13.57 12.14
C ILE A 28 -16.25 -14.18 12.97
N LEU A 29 -17.22 -14.81 12.30
CA LEU A 29 -18.32 -15.51 12.97
C LEU A 29 -17.83 -16.74 13.74
N ALA A 30 -16.95 -17.56 13.14
CA ALA A 30 -16.35 -18.72 13.78
C ALA A 30 -15.55 -18.32 15.03
N TYR A 31 -14.77 -17.24 14.93
CA TYR A 31 -14.04 -16.65 16.05
C TYR A 31 -14.98 -16.14 17.16
N GLY A 32 -16.12 -15.53 16.80
CA GLY A 32 -17.14 -15.10 17.77
C GLY A 32 -17.77 -16.26 18.54
N VAL A 33 -18.02 -17.39 17.87
CA VAL A 33 -18.53 -18.63 18.50
C VAL A 33 -17.49 -19.21 19.46
N VAL A 34 -16.21 -19.19 19.08
CA VAL A 34 -15.09 -19.63 19.92
C VAL A 34 -14.95 -18.79 21.17
N ILE A 35 -14.97 -17.45 21.05
CA ILE A 35 -14.88 -16.55 22.19
C ILE A 35 -16.05 -16.77 23.15
N SER A 36 -17.24 -17.02 22.60
CA SER A 36 -18.43 -17.31 23.39
C SER A 36 -18.27 -18.60 24.20
N PHE A 37 -17.60 -19.62 23.65
CA PHE A 37 -17.23 -20.84 24.38
C PHE A 37 -16.19 -20.62 25.49
N ILE A 38 -15.31 -19.61 25.35
CA ILE A 38 -14.31 -19.24 26.37
C ILE A 38 -14.94 -18.46 27.52
N ILE A 39 -15.93 -17.59 27.23
CA ILE A 39 -16.54 -16.69 28.22
C ILE A 39 -17.57 -17.40 29.09
N ILE A 40 -18.22 -18.47 28.61
CA ILE A 40 -19.23 -19.21 29.39
C ILE A 40 -18.54 -20.00 30.52
N PRO A 41 -18.78 -19.64 31.80
CA PRO A 41 -18.19 -20.34 32.92
C PRO A 41 -18.96 -21.65 33.16
N GLY A 42 -18.34 -22.80 32.87
CA GLY A 42 -18.93 -24.11 33.15
C GLY A 42 -18.42 -25.29 32.30
N ASN A 43 -17.68 -25.06 31.21
CA ASN A 43 -17.17 -26.14 30.36
C ASN A 43 -15.64 -26.21 30.40
N GLN A 44 -15.08 -26.96 31.35
CA GLN A 44 -13.63 -27.06 31.60
C GLN A 44 -12.90 -28.12 30.77
N THR A 45 -13.47 -28.61 29.67
CA THR A 45 -12.71 -29.41 28.71
C THR A 45 -12.62 -28.64 27.42
N PHE A 46 -11.49 -27.96 27.21
CA PHE A 46 -11.15 -27.34 25.93
C PHE A 46 -10.66 -28.48 25.01
N PRO A 47 -11.51 -29.01 24.12
CA PRO A 47 -11.14 -30.16 23.33
C PRO A 47 -10.04 -29.76 22.34
N ALA A 48 -9.00 -30.58 22.19
CA ALA A 48 -7.86 -30.26 21.31
C ALA A 48 -8.27 -29.98 19.85
N TRP A 49 -9.39 -30.56 19.40
CA TRP A 49 -9.94 -30.31 18.06
C TRP A 49 -10.47 -28.88 17.91
N ILE A 50 -11.03 -28.25 18.96
CA ILE A 50 -11.47 -26.85 18.93
C ILE A 50 -10.25 -25.93 18.78
N GLY A 51 -9.17 -26.20 19.53
CA GLY A 51 -7.92 -25.45 19.40
C GLY A 51 -7.32 -25.52 17.98
N THR A 52 -7.38 -26.70 17.36
CA THR A 52 -6.91 -26.91 15.98
C THR A 52 -7.79 -26.15 14.99
N PHE A 53 -9.10 -26.12 15.21
CA PHE A 53 -10.05 -25.38 14.36
C PHE A 53 -9.81 -23.87 14.45
N ILE A 54 -9.53 -23.35 15.64
CA ILE A 54 -9.19 -21.93 15.86
C ILE A 54 -7.89 -21.56 15.14
N ALA A 55 -6.86 -22.39 15.26
CA ALA A 55 -5.59 -22.15 14.59
C ALA A 55 -5.74 -22.16 13.07
N LEU A 56 -6.54 -23.10 12.53
CA LEU A 56 -6.85 -23.16 11.10
C LEU A 56 -7.65 -21.94 10.64
N ASP A 57 -8.66 -21.52 11.41
CA ASP A 57 -9.49 -20.36 11.11
C ASP A 57 -8.67 -19.06 11.08
N LEU A 58 -7.82 -18.82 12.08
CA LEU A 58 -6.90 -17.68 12.13
C LEU A 58 -5.88 -17.70 10.99
N PHE A 59 -5.38 -18.89 10.62
CA PHE A 59 -4.47 -19.04 9.49
C PHE A 59 -5.16 -18.69 8.16
N VAL A 60 -6.36 -19.20 7.93
CA VAL A 60 -7.17 -18.89 6.74
C VAL A 60 -7.53 -17.40 6.71
N PHE A 61 -7.89 -16.82 7.84
CA PHE A 61 -8.18 -15.39 7.96
C PHE A 61 -6.96 -14.52 7.62
N GLY A 62 -5.78 -14.87 8.14
CA GLY A 62 -4.52 -14.21 7.78
C GLY A 62 -4.21 -14.31 6.27
N LEU A 63 -4.47 -15.47 5.68
CA LEU A 63 -4.29 -15.71 4.23
C LEU A 63 -5.27 -14.85 3.40
N VAL A 64 -6.52 -14.71 3.85
CA VAL A 64 -7.51 -13.84 3.21
C VAL A 64 -7.13 -12.37 3.30
N ILE A 65 -6.71 -11.89 4.48
CA ILE A 65 -6.29 -10.49 4.65
C ILE A 65 -5.07 -10.17 3.78
N THR A 66 -4.07 -11.04 3.78
CA THR A 66 -2.88 -10.86 2.96
C THR A 66 -3.20 -10.92 1.46
N GLN A 67 -4.15 -11.76 1.05
CA GLN A 67 -4.59 -11.82 -0.34
C GLN A 67 -5.46 -10.62 -0.75
N LEU A 68 -6.26 -10.05 0.15
CA LEU A 68 -6.96 -8.79 -0.07
C LEU A 68 -5.97 -7.62 -0.22
N ASP A 69 -4.95 -7.54 0.66
CA ASP A 69 -3.91 -6.52 0.60
C ASP A 69 -3.00 -6.68 -0.64
N ALA A 70 -2.68 -7.91 -1.04
CA ALA A 70 -1.92 -8.21 -2.25
C ALA A 70 -2.73 -7.98 -3.53
N SER A 71 -4.04 -8.28 -3.53
CA SER A 71 -4.95 -8.00 -4.66
C SER A 71 -5.11 -6.49 -4.89
N ASP A 72 -5.06 -5.69 -3.83
CA ASP A 72 -5.05 -4.23 -3.93
C ASP A 72 -3.71 -3.69 -4.47
N LYS A 73 -2.63 -4.49 -4.45
CA LYS A 73 -1.26 -4.07 -4.79
C LYS A 73 -0.65 -4.72 -6.04
N GLY A 74 -1.20 -5.82 -6.55
CA GLY A 74 -0.83 -6.43 -7.84
C GLY A 74 0.59 -7.02 -7.93
N GLU A 75 1.16 -7.44 -6.80
CA GLU A 75 2.54 -7.98 -6.69
C GLU A 75 2.57 -9.50 -6.41
N ALA A 76 3.71 -10.13 -6.70
CA ALA A 76 3.90 -11.59 -6.62
C ALA A 76 3.86 -12.10 -5.17
N TRP A 77 2.75 -12.74 -4.85
CA TRP A 77 2.29 -13.19 -3.51
C TRP A 77 3.24 -14.14 -2.75
N LEU A 78 3.94 -15.04 -3.43
CA LEU A 78 4.67 -16.14 -2.78
C LEU A 78 5.96 -15.71 -2.07
N TYR A 79 6.76 -14.85 -2.67
CA TYR A 79 8.10 -14.55 -2.17
C TYR A 79 8.07 -13.72 -0.88
N HIS A 80 7.17 -12.73 -0.82
CA HIS A 80 7.02 -11.89 0.39
C HIS A 80 6.38 -12.66 1.55
N PHE A 81 5.42 -13.56 1.26
CA PHE A 81 4.82 -14.42 2.27
C PHE A 81 5.83 -15.42 2.83
N LEU A 82 6.60 -16.09 1.97
CA LEU A 82 7.67 -17.02 2.38
C LEU A 82 8.75 -16.32 3.21
N ARG A 83 9.14 -15.10 2.84
CA ARG A 83 10.12 -14.31 3.61
C ARG A 83 9.61 -13.91 5.00
N ALA A 84 8.36 -13.47 5.11
CA ALA A 84 7.76 -13.13 6.41
C ALA A 84 7.51 -14.38 7.28
N PHE A 85 7.11 -15.48 6.65
CA PHE A 85 6.97 -16.78 7.30
C PHE A 85 8.31 -17.25 7.86
N ASP A 86 9.40 -17.14 7.11
CA ASP A 86 10.74 -17.56 7.54
C ASP A 86 11.15 -16.84 8.84
N TYR A 87 11.10 -15.51 8.86
CA TYR A 87 11.54 -14.73 10.03
C TYR A 87 10.71 -15.02 11.27
N SER A 88 9.38 -15.12 11.15
CA SER A 88 8.52 -15.41 12.30
C SER A 88 8.60 -16.88 12.72
N PHE A 89 8.78 -17.81 11.79
CA PHE A 89 8.98 -19.24 12.08
C PHE A 89 10.28 -19.47 12.85
N PHE A 90 11.40 -18.92 12.38
CA PHE A 90 12.69 -19.05 13.07
C PHE A 90 12.68 -18.41 14.46
N THR A 91 12.06 -17.24 14.60
CA THR A 91 11.98 -16.56 15.90
C THR A 91 11.08 -17.34 16.87
N ALA A 92 9.93 -17.84 16.41
CA ALA A 92 9.06 -18.69 17.22
C ALA A 92 9.74 -20.03 17.59
N LEU A 93 10.56 -20.58 16.69
CA LEU A 93 11.34 -21.79 16.95
C LEU A 93 12.41 -21.56 18.02
N ILE A 94 13.09 -20.41 18.02
CA ILE A 94 14.11 -20.09 19.04
C ILE A 94 13.47 -19.96 20.42
N PHE A 95 12.41 -19.17 20.56
CA PHE A 95 11.79 -18.92 21.87
C PHE A 95 10.89 -20.07 22.32
N GLY A 96 10.06 -20.62 21.43
CA GLY A 96 9.18 -21.75 21.72
C GLY A 96 9.93 -23.08 21.82
N GLY A 97 10.94 -23.29 20.99
CA GLY A 97 11.75 -24.52 20.98
C GLY A 97 12.52 -24.74 22.28
N GLN A 98 13.00 -23.67 22.92
CA GLN A 98 13.63 -23.75 24.25
C GLN A 98 12.67 -24.32 25.31
N VAL A 99 11.42 -23.87 25.31
CA VAL A 99 10.40 -24.34 26.26
C VAL A 99 9.95 -25.76 25.94
N ILE A 100 9.86 -26.13 24.65
CA ILE A 100 9.59 -27.51 24.21
C ILE A 100 10.69 -28.47 24.66
N LEU A 101 11.96 -28.06 24.56
CA LEU A 101 13.10 -28.87 25.02
C LEU A 101 13.04 -29.11 26.53
N VAL A 102 12.72 -28.09 27.33
CA VAL A 102 12.55 -28.22 28.79
C VAL A 102 11.37 -29.13 29.14
N MET A 103 10.25 -29.02 28.42
CA MET A 103 9.11 -29.94 28.58
C MET A 103 9.48 -31.39 28.29
N ARG A 104 10.21 -31.63 27.19
CA ARG A 104 10.52 -32.99 26.72
C ARG A 104 11.53 -33.72 27.61
N TYR A 105 12.46 -33.00 28.23
CA TYR A 105 13.55 -33.62 29.00
C TYR A 105 13.41 -33.54 30.53
N SER A 106 12.69 -32.55 31.10
CA SER A 106 12.71 -32.33 32.56
C SER A 106 11.38 -32.59 33.29
N PHE A 107 10.22 -32.21 32.74
CA PHE A 107 9.00 -32.10 33.56
C PHE A 107 7.71 -32.67 32.94
N GLY A 108 7.70 -33.08 31.67
CA GLY A 108 6.48 -33.54 30.98
C GLY A 108 5.48 -32.41 30.67
N LEU A 109 4.28 -32.76 30.19
CA LEU A 109 3.22 -31.81 29.80
C LEU A 109 2.48 -31.27 31.03
N ASN A 110 3.08 -30.29 31.72
CA ASN A 110 2.44 -29.58 32.83
C ASN A 110 1.83 -28.26 32.38
N PHE A 111 0.62 -27.94 32.88
CA PHE A 111 -0.11 -26.70 32.56
C PHE A 111 0.74 -25.41 32.67
N PRO A 112 1.59 -25.21 33.70
CA PRO A 112 2.42 -24.01 33.81
C PRO A 112 3.44 -23.87 32.67
N LEU A 113 4.01 -24.98 32.20
CA LEU A 113 4.96 -24.98 31.09
C LEU A 113 4.25 -24.71 29.76
N VAL A 114 3.03 -25.22 29.57
CA VAL A 114 2.23 -24.94 28.36
C VAL A 114 1.84 -23.48 28.31
N LEU A 115 1.46 -22.90 29.44
CA LEU A 115 1.19 -21.47 29.56
C LEU A 115 2.44 -20.64 29.27
N LEU A 116 3.62 -21.05 29.76
CA LEU A 116 4.89 -20.38 29.52
C LEU A 116 5.32 -20.45 28.05
N LEU A 117 5.13 -21.61 27.39
CA LEU A 117 5.34 -21.79 25.96
C LEU A 117 4.45 -20.83 25.16
N LEU A 118 3.15 -20.83 25.46
CA LEU A 118 2.16 -20.05 24.73
C LEU A 118 2.37 -18.55 24.95
N ALA A 119 2.66 -18.12 26.18
CA ALA A 119 3.00 -16.74 26.50
C ALA A 119 4.31 -16.28 25.85
N SER A 120 5.34 -17.15 25.80
CA SER A 120 6.62 -16.85 25.15
C SER A 120 6.46 -16.68 23.63
N VAL A 121 5.76 -17.60 22.97
CA VAL A 121 5.46 -17.50 21.53
C VAL A 121 4.59 -16.28 21.25
N ALA A 122 3.55 -16.04 22.05
CA ALA A 122 2.68 -14.86 21.90
C ALA A 122 3.45 -13.55 22.08
N ALA A 123 4.32 -13.45 23.10
CA ALA A 123 5.17 -12.28 23.33
C ALA A 123 6.14 -12.04 22.16
N SER A 124 6.74 -13.11 21.61
CA SER A 124 7.63 -13.02 20.45
C SER A 124 6.92 -12.48 19.21
N VAL A 125 5.71 -12.98 18.94
CA VAL A 125 4.88 -12.51 17.81
C VAL A 125 4.40 -11.07 18.03
N LEU A 126 4.02 -10.72 19.26
CA LEU A 126 3.63 -9.35 19.63
C LEU A 126 4.77 -8.36 19.40
N ILE A 127 5.99 -8.68 19.84
CA ILE A 127 7.17 -7.81 19.67
C ILE A 127 7.46 -7.57 18.19
N GLN A 128 7.36 -8.61 17.36
CA GLN A 128 7.57 -8.50 15.91
C GLN A 128 6.48 -7.64 15.25
N THR A 129 5.23 -7.82 15.63
CA THR A 129 4.08 -7.10 15.04
C THR A 129 4.03 -5.64 15.46
N PHE A 130 4.43 -5.34 16.70
CA PHE A 130 4.39 -3.99 17.27
C PHE A 130 5.74 -3.28 17.27
N SER A 131 6.76 -3.82 16.59
CA SER A 131 8.09 -3.19 16.44
C SER A 131 7.98 -1.74 15.98
N ASP A 132 7.24 -1.48 14.90
CA ASP A 132 7.19 -0.14 14.30
C ASP A 132 6.38 0.86 15.16
N PRO A 133 5.19 0.51 15.70
CA PRO A 133 4.47 1.37 16.64
C PRO A 133 5.23 1.66 17.94
N VAL A 134 5.88 0.65 18.53
CA VAL A 134 6.60 0.78 19.81
C VAL A 134 7.83 1.65 19.64
N GLN A 135 8.59 1.48 18.55
CA GLN A 135 9.72 2.37 18.24
C GLN A 135 9.26 3.82 18.05
N GLY A 136 8.13 4.05 17.37
CA GLY A 136 7.55 5.38 17.21
C GLY A 136 7.14 6.03 18.55
N LEU A 137 6.64 5.25 19.49
CA LEU A 137 6.34 5.71 20.85
C LEU A 137 7.62 6.00 21.65
N MET A 138 8.61 5.11 21.52
CA MET A 138 9.92 5.24 22.17
C MET A 138 10.65 6.50 21.71
N ASP A 139 10.64 6.80 20.40
CA ASP A 139 11.23 8.05 19.89
C ASP A 139 10.45 9.29 20.32
N ARG A 140 9.13 9.17 20.50
CA ARG A 140 8.29 10.29 20.96
C ARG A 140 8.63 10.66 22.40
N ILE A 141 8.99 9.67 23.22
CA ILE A 141 9.45 9.85 24.60
C ILE A 141 10.91 10.29 24.62
N ALA A 142 11.79 9.63 23.85
CA ALA A 142 13.23 9.89 23.84
C ALA A 142 13.62 11.24 23.21
N PHE A 143 12.88 11.72 22.19
CA PHE A 143 13.18 12.96 21.47
C PHE A 143 12.14 14.05 21.69
N PHE A 144 11.51 14.08 22.87
CA PHE A 144 10.52 15.11 23.24
C PHE A 144 11.09 16.53 23.04
N ASN A 145 12.36 16.76 23.39
CA ASN A 145 13.07 18.04 23.28
C ASN A 145 13.75 18.31 21.92
N ALA A 146 13.66 17.39 20.94
CA ALA A 146 14.35 17.52 19.65
C ALA A 146 13.41 17.21 18.46
N PRO A 147 12.49 18.12 18.09
CA PRO A 147 11.54 17.92 16.99
C PRO A 147 12.21 17.72 15.62
N GLN A 148 13.37 18.34 15.37
CA GLN A 148 14.11 18.21 14.11
C GLN A 148 14.70 16.80 13.92
N LEU A 149 15.20 16.17 14.99
CA LEU A 149 15.70 14.78 14.96
C LEU A 149 14.59 13.75 14.74
N ARG A 150 13.37 14.02 15.21
CA ARG A 150 12.20 13.18 14.92
C ARG A 150 11.80 13.22 13.45
N GLN A 151 11.83 14.40 12.84
CA GLN A 151 11.57 14.55 11.41
C GLN A 151 12.65 13.84 10.59
N ALA A 152 13.93 14.01 10.93
CA ALA A 152 15.03 13.33 10.24
C ALA A 152 14.92 11.79 10.32
N ARG A 153 14.60 11.22 11.49
CA ARG A 153 14.38 9.76 11.63
C ARG A 153 13.12 9.27 10.93
N ALA A 154 12.03 10.04 10.94
CA ALA A 154 10.82 9.69 10.23
C ALA A 154 11.04 9.65 8.70
N VAL A 155 11.81 10.61 8.18
CA VAL A 155 12.27 10.65 6.79
C VAL A 155 13.13 9.43 6.48
N GLN A 156 14.14 9.13 7.31
CA GLN A 156 15.01 7.98 7.12
C GLN A 156 14.22 6.64 7.13
N ARG A 157 13.23 6.47 8.01
CA ARG A 157 12.37 5.28 8.00
C ARG A 157 11.46 5.19 6.79
N ALA A 158 10.92 6.33 6.36
CA ALA A 158 10.13 6.38 5.13
C ALA A 158 11.00 6.01 3.92
N GLU A 159 12.27 6.41 3.92
CA GLU A 159 13.25 6.02 2.91
C GLU A 159 13.60 4.52 2.98
N ASP A 160 13.87 3.98 4.17
CA ASP A 160 14.22 2.57 4.38
C ASP A 160 13.04 1.65 4.01
N SER A 161 11.83 1.99 4.47
CA SER A 161 10.63 1.21 4.17
C SER A 161 10.23 1.30 2.70
N ALA A 162 10.45 2.44 2.05
CA ALA A 162 10.26 2.57 0.60
C ALA A 162 11.35 1.81 -0.18
N ALA A 163 12.61 1.84 0.27
CA ALA A 163 13.72 1.12 -0.34
C ALA A 163 13.55 -0.40 -0.23
N GLN A 164 13.11 -0.92 0.92
CA GLN A 164 12.85 -2.34 1.12
C GLN A 164 11.73 -2.90 0.23
N ARG A 165 10.83 -2.04 -0.24
CA ARG A 165 9.73 -2.41 -1.16
C ARG A 165 10.15 -2.42 -2.63
N LEU A 166 11.29 -1.82 -2.96
CA LEU A 166 11.81 -1.81 -4.33
C LEU A 166 12.63 -3.07 -4.55
N ASP A 167 12.24 -3.88 -5.53
CA ASP A 167 13.09 -4.97 -6.01
C ASP A 167 14.36 -4.37 -6.66
N ALA A 168 15.51 -4.56 -6.01
CA ALA A 168 16.79 -4.00 -6.43
C ALA A 168 17.21 -4.46 -7.84
N SER A 169 16.64 -5.57 -8.33
CA SER A 169 17.00 -6.18 -9.61
C SER A 169 16.21 -5.66 -10.82
N LEU A 170 15.09 -4.97 -10.60
CA LEU A 170 14.13 -4.67 -11.67
C LEU A 170 14.43 -3.33 -12.35
N ASN A 171 14.91 -3.37 -13.60
CA ASN A 171 15.07 -2.19 -14.45
C ASN A 171 13.76 -1.86 -15.17
N PRO A 172 13.12 -0.70 -14.90
CA PRO A 172 11.81 -0.38 -15.48
C PRO A 172 11.80 -0.28 -17.01
N LEU A 173 12.95 0.00 -17.64
CA LEU A 173 13.02 0.17 -19.10
C LEU A 173 12.94 -1.14 -19.89
N ASP A 174 13.33 -2.25 -19.26
CA ASP A 174 13.35 -3.59 -19.85
C ASP A 174 11.96 -4.25 -19.81
N LEU A 175 11.03 -3.66 -19.05
CA LEU A 175 9.67 -4.16 -18.92
C LEU A 175 8.87 -4.07 -20.23
N PRO A 176 7.91 -4.97 -20.45
CA PRO A 176 6.92 -4.85 -21.51
C PRO A 176 6.17 -3.51 -21.44
N LEU A 177 5.79 -2.96 -22.60
CA LEU A 177 5.10 -1.67 -22.67
C LEU A 177 3.82 -1.62 -21.82
N ALA A 178 3.02 -2.69 -21.83
CA ALA A 178 1.79 -2.76 -21.06
C ALA A 178 2.06 -2.68 -19.54
N GLU A 179 3.15 -3.28 -19.07
CA GLU A 179 3.54 -3.22 -17.67
C GLU A 179 4.08 -1.84 -17.28
N PHE A 180 4.86 -1.22 -18.17
CA PHE A 180 5.31 0.15 -17.99
C PHE A 180 4.13 1.12 -17.89
N GLU A 181 3.15 1.02 -18.79
CA GLU A 181 1.92 1.83 -18.75
C GLU A 181 1.14 1.63 -17.43
N ARG A 182 1.09 0.39 -16.92
CA ARG A 182 0.48 0.08 -15.62
C ARG A 182 1.22 0.78 -14.48
N LEU A 183 2.56 0.72 -14.46
CA LEU A 183 3.38 1.39 -13.45
C LEU A 183 3.24 2.92 -13.51
N THR A 184 3.16 3.50 -14.72
CA THR A 184 2.94 4.94 -14.90
C THR A 184 1.58 5.35 -14.36
N ARG A 185 0.51 4.61 -14.67
CA ARG A 185 -0.82 4.90 -14.12
C ARG A 185 -0.85 4.80 -12.59
N ARG A 186 -0.17 3.79 -12.03
CA ARG A 186 0.01 3.65 -10.58
C ARG A 186 0.76 4.87 -10.00
N ALA A 187 1.85 5.30 -10.64
CA ALA A 187 2.61 6.47 -10.21
C ALA A 187 1.77 7.76 -10.22
N LEU A 188 1.00 8.00 -11.30
CA LEU A 188 0.08 9.14 -11.40
C LEU A 188 -0.92 9.17 -10.24
N SER A 189 -1.53 8.01 -9.92
CA SER A 189 -2.45 7.90 -8.78
C SER A 189 -1.80 8.11 -7.40
N GLN A 190 -0.48 7.92 -7.31
CA GLN A 190 0.31 8.04 -6.08
C GLN A 190 0.99 9.43 -5.94
N MET A 191 0.84 10.35 -6.91
CA MET A 191 1.50 11.67 -6.87
C MET A 191 1.13 12.52 -5.64
N GLY A 192 -0.04 12.28 -5.04
CA GLY A 192 -0.48 12.92 -3.80
C GLY A 192 0.07 12.30 -2.51
N ASP A 193 0.77 11.16 -2.59
CA ASP A 193 1.30 10.41 -1.44
C ASP A 193 2.76 10.03 -1.73
N LEU A 194 3.67 10.92 -1.33
CA LEU A 194 5.10 10.80 -1.64
C LEU A 194 5.73 9.48 -1.12
N PRO A 195 5.43 9.00 0.10
CA PRO A 195 5.87 7.67 0.56
C PRO A 195 5.40 6.52 -0.35
N LYS A 196 4.17 6.57 -0.87
CA LYS A 196 3.70 5.55 -1.82
C LYS A 196 4.38 5.66 -3.18
N LEU A 197 4.61 6.89 -3.65
CA LEU A 197 5.34 7.11 -4.91
C LEU A 197 6.79 6.61 -4.82
N ALA A 198 7.41 6.71 -3.64
CA ALA A 198 8.76 6.23 -3.38
C ALA A 198 8.93 4.71 -3.57
N SER A 199 7.86 3.94 -3.34
CA SER A 199 7.85 2.49 -3.64
C SER A 199 7.60 2.15 -5.12
N ASN A 200 7.38 3.13 -5.99
CA ASN A 200 7.14 2.87 -7.41
C ASN A 200 8.47 2.60 -8.14
N PRO A 201 8.58 1.51 -8.94
CA PRO A 201 9.82 1.20 -9.67
C PRO A 201 10.29 2.31 -10.62
N LEU A 202 9.38 3.18 -11.10
CA LEU A 202 9.73 4.29 -11.99
C LEU A 202 10.66 5.33 -11.36
N THR A 203 10.84 5.31 -10.03
CA THR A 203 11.84 6.15 -9.32
C THR A 203 13.29 5.84 -9.72
N ARG A 204 13.52 4.69 -10.36
CA ARG A 204 14.83 4.23 -10.83
C ARG A 204 15.10 4.52 -12.30
N LEU A 205 14.21 5.26 -12.98
CA LEU A 205 14.43 5.64 -14.37
C LEU A 205 15.73 6.45 -14.53
N PRO A 206 16.50 6.24 -15.61
CA PRO A 206 17.72 7.01 -15.91
C PRO A 206 17.46 8.52 -15.93
N LEU A 207 16.30 8.94 -16.43
CA LEU A 207 15.86 10.33 -16.42
C LEU A 207 15.79 10.93 -15.00
N VAL A 208 15.28 10.18 -14.01
CA VAL A 208 15.19 10.64 -12.62
C VAL A 208 16.59 10.73 -12.01
N GLN A 209 17.42 9.70 -12.24
CA GLN A 209 18.78 9.66 -11.70
C GLN A 209 19.66 10.77 -12.26
N GLN A 210 19.58 11.06 -13.56
CA GLN A 210 20.33 12.14 -14.17
C GLN A 210 19.93 13.51 -13.61
N ARG A 211 18.63 13.78 -13.43
CA ARG A 211 18.15 15.05 -12.88
C ARG A 211 18.55 15.26 -11.43
N LEU A 212 18.49 14.21 -10.61
CA LEU A 212 19.01 14.29 -9.24
C LEU A 212 20.49 14.69 -9.21
N ARG A 213 21.30 14.08 -10.08
CA ARG A 213 22.73 14.43 -10.21
C ARG A 213 22.93 15.87 -10.70
N GLN A 214 22.14 16.32 -11.67
CA GLN A 214 22.21 17.70 -12.19
C GLN A 214 21.79 18.74 -11.13
N ASN A 215 20.81 18.41 -10.30
CA ASN A 215 20.31 19.29 -9.24
C ASN A 215 21.16 19.25 -7.96
N GLY A 216 22.22 18.42 -7.92
CA GLY A 216 23.07 18.27 -6.73
C GLY A 216 22.35 17.68 -5.51
N GLN A 217 21.22 17.01 -5.70
CA GLN A 217 20.45 16.43 -4.60
C GLN A 217 21.04 15.09 -4.14
N PRO A 218 20.99 14.77 -2.84
CA PRO A 218 21.41 13.48 -2.34
C PRO A 218 20.53 12.37 -2.93
N ASP A 219 21.15 11.23 -3.24
CA ASP A 219 20.49 10.11 -3.90
C ASP A 219 19.65 9.27 -2.92
N GLY A 220 18.59 9.88 -2.36
CA GLY A 220 17.64 9.26 -1.43
C GLY A 220 16.36 8.77 -2.09
N THR A 221 15.67 7.79 -1.48
CA THR A 221 14.43 7.22 -2.02
C THR A 221 13.31 8.27 -2.16
N LEU A 222 13.18 9.16 -1.17
CA LEU A 222 12.21 10.25 -1.22
C LEU A 222 12.61 11.34 -2.21
N ALA A 223 13.90 11.61 -2.37
CA ALA A 223 14.40 12.54 -3.39
C ALA A 223 14.07 12.03 -4.80
N ARG A 224 14.28 10.73 -5.07
CA ARG A 224 13.86 10.07 -6.33
C ARG A 224 12.35 10.11 -6.54
N ALA A 225 11.56 9.93 -5.48
CA ALA A 225 10.11 10.05 -5.55
C ALA A 225 9.67 11.47 -5.91
N ASN A 226 10.31 12.47 -5.31
CA ASN A 226 10.02 13.88 -5.56
C ASN A 226 10.39 14.26 -7.00
N GLU A 227 11.55 13.83 -7.49
CA GLU A 227 11.93 14.06 -8.89
C GLU A 227 11.06 13.30 -9.88
N LEU A 228 10.63 12.07 -9.56
CA LEU A 228 9.64 11.38 -10.37
C LEU A 228 8.32 12.17 -10.43
N LYS A 229 7.86 12.73 -9.31
CA LYS A 229 6.67 13.61 -9.29
C LYS A 229 6.88 14.82 -10.20
N THR A 230 8.03 15.50 -10.12
CA THR A 230 8.36 16.62 -11.00
C THR A 230 8.31 16.23 -12.48
N VAL A 231 8.95 15.12 -12.84
CA VAL A 231 8.99 14.62 -14.22
C VAL A 231 7.59 14.23 -14.72
N LEU A 232 6.75 13.62 -13.86
CA LEU A 232 5.35 13.32 -14.18
C LEU A 232 4.55 14.60 -14.42
N THR A 233 4.67 15.59 -13.53
CA THR A 233 4.01 16.89 -13.67
C THR A 233 4.41 17.56 -14.98
N GLU A 234 5.69 17.62 -15.31
CA GLU A 234 6.15 18.17 -16.60
C GLU A 234 5.55 17.42 -17.80
N SER A 235 5.49 16.10 -17.73
CA SER A 235 4.92 15.28 -18.80
C SER A 235 3.42 15.57 -18.98
N ILE A 236 2.72 15.89 -17.89
CA ILE A 236 1.33 16.37 -17.91
C ILE A 236 1.27 17.78 -18.52
N THR A 237 2.09 18.72 -18.05
CA THR A 237 2.11 20.10 -18.54
C THR A 237 2.45 20.20 -20.03
N LYS A 238 3.30 19.33 -20.57
CA LYS A 238 3.56 19.27 -22.02
C LYS A 238 2.33 18.92 -22.86
N MET A 239 1.32 18.27 -22.28
CA MET A 239 0.06 17.98 -22.97
C MET A 239 -0.89 19.17 -22.98
N GLN A 240 -0.58 20.25 -22.25
CA GLN A 240 -1.36 21.48 -22.31
C GLN A 240 -1.31 22.04 -23.74
N PRO A 241 -2.47 22.28 -24.37
CA PRO A 241 -2.53 22.96 -25.65
C PRO A 241 -1.86 24.34 -25.56
N ARG A 242 -1.22 24.79 -26.64
CA ARG A 242 -0.48 26.07 -26.68
C ARG A 242 -1.35 27.31 -26.82
N ASP A 243 -2.67 27.14 -26.80
CA ASP A 243 -3.62 28.26 -26.85
C ASP A 243 -3.56 29.00 -25.51
N GLU A 244 -3.44 30.34 -25.54
CA GLU A 244 -3.11 31.24 -24.41
C GLU A 244 -4.22 31.38 -23.33
N THR A 245 -4.99 30.33 -23.05
CA THR A 245 -6.01 30.36 -21.99
C THR A 245 -5.65 29.46 -20.81
N ASP A 246 -5.86 29.96 -19.58
CA ASP A 246 -5.58 29.22 -18.33
C ASP A 246 -6.46 27.97 -18.15
N PHE A 247 -7.61 27.92 -18.83
CA PHE A 247 -8.53 26.77 -18.82
C PHE A 247 -9.26 26.64 -20.16
N GLY A 248 -9.20 25.44 -20.75
CA GLY A 248 -9.96 25.08 -21.95
C GLY A 248 -10.80 23.83 -21.74
N THR A 249 -11.97 23.78 -22.38
CA THR A 249 -12.91 22.64 -22.31
C THR A 249 -13.01 21.88 -23.63
N THR A 250 -12.17 22.21 -24.61
CA THR A 250 -12.18 21.59 -25.94
C THR A 250 -11.61 20.17 -25.91
N GLU A 251 -11.75 19.44 -27.02
CA GLU A 251 -11.23 18.07 -27.13
C GLU A 251 -9.72 18.00 -26.89
N ALA A 252 -8.96 19.03 -27.30
CA ALA A 252 -7.51 19.11 -27.10
C ALA A 252 -7.13 19.16 -25.61
N TRP A 253 -7.95 19.78 -24.76
CA TRP A 253 -7.69 19.93 -23.33
C TRP A 253 -8.06 18.70 -22.50
N ARG A 254 -8.84 17.76 -23.06
CA ARG A 254 -9.44 16.66 -22.28
C ARG A 254 -8.40 15.81 -21.55
N HIS A 255 -7.28 15.48 -22.19
CA HIS A 255 -6.24 14.61 -21.62
C HIS A 255 -5.41 15.34 -20.58
N TYR A 256 -5.13 16.62 -20.81
CA TYR A 256 -4.49 17.50 -19.84
C TYR A 256 -5.37 17.66 -18.60
N ASN A 257 -6.61 18.14 -18.75
CA ASN A 257 -7.53 18.37 -17.65
C ASN A 257 -7.79 17.11 -16.82
N ALA A 258 -7.94 15.95 -17.49
CA ALA A 258 -8.21 14.67 -16.83
C ALA A 258 -7.08 14.21 -15.88
N LEU A 259 -5.84 14.66 -16.08
CA LEU A 259 -4.71 14.36 -15.21
C LEU A 259 -4.30 15.52 -14.32
N TYR A 260 -4.22 16.74 -14.86
CA TYR A 260 -3.72 17.92 -14.16
C TYR A 260 -4.55 18.22 -12.91
N PHE A 261 -5.88 18.37 -13.08
CA PHE A 261 -6.73 18.70 -11.95
C PHE A 261 -6.79 17.59 -10.90
N PRO A 262 -6.99 16.29 -11.25
CA PRO A 262 -7.03 15.24 -10.24
C PRO A 262 -5.71 14.90 -9.55
N TYR A 263 -4.57 14.99 -10.26
CA TYR A 263 -3.29 14.49 -9.75
C TYR A 263 -2.26 15.58 -9.43
N VAL A 264 -2.26 16.70 -10.14
CA VAL A 264 -1.33 17.83 -9.88
C VAL A 264 -1.95 18.79 -8.87
N VAL A 265 -3.18 19.26 -9.14
CA VAL A 265 -3.92 20.14 -8.21
C VAL A 265 -4.51 19.35 -7.04
N GLY A 266 -4.82 18.07 -7.24
CA GLY A 266 -5.38 17.20 -6.20
C GLY A 266 -6.91 17.31 -6.04
N LEU A 267 -7.61 17.87 -7.04
CA LEU A 267 -9.05 17.96 -7.05
C LEU A 267 -9.69 16.57 -7.12
N ARG A 268 -10.84 16.41 -6.46
CA ARG A 268 -11.60 15.15 -6.48
C ARG A 268 -13.02 15.40 -6.95
N PRO A 269 -13.25 15.52 -8.29
CA PRO A 269 -14.50 16.07 -8.84
C PRO A 269 -15.79 15.38 -8.36
N TYR A 270 -15.72 14.07 -8.13
CA TYR A 270 -16.86 13.24 -7.70
C TYR A 270 -16.79 12.82 -6.21
N SER A 271 -15.81 13.31 -5.44
CA SER A 271 -15.73 13.01 -4.01
C SER A 271 -16.68 13.91 -3.22
N ARG A 272 -17.73 13.33 -2.64
CA ARG A 272 -18.71 14.08 -1.81
C ARG A 272 -18.14 14.63 -0.50
N ARG A 273 -16.95 14.18 -0.07
CA ARG A 273 -16.30 14.58 1.20
C ARG A 273 -15.13 15.55 1.02
N ALA A 274 -14.81 15.95 -0.20
CA ALA A 274 -13.68 16.83 -0.42
C ALA A 274 -14.14 18.28 -0.22
N LEU A 275 -13.54 18.98 0.76
CA LEU A 275 -13.58 20.43 0.77
C LEU A 275 -12.77 20.92 -0.44
N HIS A 276 -13.32 21.87 -1.16
CA HIS A 276 -12.69 22.48 -2.33
C HIS A 276 -12.62 23.98 -2.07
N ASP A 277 -11.46 24.56 -2.33
CA ASP A 277 -11.31 26.02 -2.32
C ASP A 277 -12.10 26.62 -3.50
N ASP A 278 -12.57 27.84 -3.31
CA ASP A 278 -13.42 28.54 -4.28
C ASP A 278 -12.72 28.79 -5.63
N GLU A 279 -11.38 28.74 -5.64
CA GLU A 279 -10.51 29.02 -6.80
C GLU A 279 -10.73 28.06 -8.00
N HIS A 280 -11.30 26.87 -7.79
CA HIS A 280 -11.50 25.87 -8.85
C HIS A 280 -12.95 25.43 -9.04
N GLN A 281 -13.92 26.26 -8.61
CA GLN A 281 -15.33 25.94 -8.76
C GLN A 281 -15.76 25.73 -10.22
N ASP A 282 -15.29 26.56 -11.15
CA ASP A 282 -15.66 26.46 -12.58
C ASP A 282 -15.20 25.13 -13.19
N VAL A 283 -14.00 24.68 -12.81
CA VAL A 283 -13.43 23.40 -13.25
C VAL A 283 -14.26 22.23 -12.70
N LEU A 284 -14.66 22.30 -11.44
CA LEU A 284 -15.50 21.29 -10.80
C LEU A 284 -16.90 21.24 -11.40
N ALA A 285 -17.48 22.41 -11.71
CA ALA A 285 -18.76 22.52 -12.40
C ALA A 285 -18.69 21.88 -13.79
N TRP A 286 -17.62 22.13 -14.54
CA TRP A 286 -17.39 21.47 -15.83
C TRP A 286 -17.26 19.94 -15.69
N PHE A 287 -16.45 19.44 -14.75
CA PHE A 287 -16.32 18.00 -14.53
C PHE A 287 -17.66 17.34 -14.17
N ARG A 288 -18.52 18.01 -13.41
CA ARG A 288 -19.81 17.44 -12.98
C ARG A 288 -20.88 17.52 -14.07
N SER A 289 -20.83 18.53 -14.94
CA SER A 289 -21.85 18.77 -15.96
C SER A 289 -21.52 18.10 -17.31
N GLN A 290 -20.26 18.14 -17.73
CA GLN A 290 -19.84 17.75 -19.09
C GLN A 290 -19.06 16.43 -19.14
N VAL A 291 -18.53 15.95 -18.01
CA VAL A 291 -17.69 14.75 -17.97
C VAL A 291 -18.33 13.71 -17.05
N PRO A 292 -18.90 12.61 -17.56
CA PRO A 292 -19.30 11.50 -16.70
C PRO A 292 -18.09 10.81 -16.06
N GLU A 293 -18.26 10.20 -14.88
CA GLU A 293 -17.17 9.53 -14.15
C GLU A 293 -16.46 8.45 -14.99
N ARG A 294 -17.22 7.65 -15.75
CA ARG A 294 -16.69 6.64 -16.68
C ARG A 294 -15.86 7.28 -17.81
N THR A 295 -16.28 8.43 -18.31
CA THR A 295 -15.57 9.17 -19.36
C THR A 295 -14.26 9.73 -18.81
N LEU A 296 -14.27 10.28 -17.59
CA LEU A 296 -13.05 10.72 -16.92
C LEU A 296 -12.04 9.57 -16.81
N TYR A 297 -12.49 8.39 -16.34
CA TYR A 297 -11.63 7.22 -16.21
C TYR A 297 -11.01 6.79 -17.55
N ASN A 298 -11.79 6.81 -18.64
CA ASN A 298 -11.30 6.50 -19.98
C ASN A 298 -10.26 7.52 -20.46
N TRP A 299 -10.51 8.81 -20.23
CA TRP A 299 -9.57 9.87 -20.58
C TRP A 299 -8.28 9.80 -19.76
N GLN A 300 -8.38 9.50 -18.46
CA GLN A 300 -7.22 9.26 -17.59
C GLN A 300 -6.40 8.05 -18.07
N THR A 301 -7.07 6.96 -18.45
CA THR A 301 -6.39 5.78 -18.99
C THR A 301 -5.66 6.12 -20.27
N ALA A 302 -6.30 6.79 -21.22
CA ALA A 302 -5.68 7.22 -22.48
C ALA A 302 -4.51 8.19 -22.24
N ALA A 303 -4.70 9.21 -21.41
CA ALA A 303 -3.67 10.20 -21.07
C ALA A 303 -2.48 9.56 -20.35
N SER A 304 -2.72 8.59 -19.45
CA SER A 304 -1.64 7.86 -18.77
C SER A 304 -0.72 7.11 -19.74
N ARG A 305 -1.25 6.62 -20.87
CA ARG A 305 -0.44 6.00 -21.93
C ARG A 305 0.44 7.01 -22.66
N LEU A 306 -0.05 8.24 -22.87
CA LEU A 306 0.74 9.31 -23.48
C LEU A 306 1.91 9.70 -22.57
N VAL A 307 1.65 9.87 -21.27
CA VAL A 307 2.70 10.11 -20.26
C VAL A 307 3.70 8.95 -20.24
N ALA A 308 3.23 7.71 -20.24
CA ALA A 308 4.09 6.53 -20.25
C ALA A 308 5.04 6.52 -21.46
N ARG A 309 4.54 6.90 -22.65
CA ARG A 309 5.36 7.01 -23.86
C ARG A 309 6.41 8.11 -23.74
N ASP A 310 6.04 9.33 -23.32
CA ASP A 310 7.01 10.45 -23.12
C ASP A 310 8.11 10.05 -22.13
N LEU A 311 7.74 9.49 -20.98
CA LEU A 311 8.69 9.05 -19.97
C LEU A 311 9.67 8.00 -20.49
N ARG A 312 9.15 6.99 -21.20
CA ARG A 312 9.97 5.90 -21.72
C ARG A 312 10.90 6.37 -22.81
N GLU A 313 10.42 7.23 -23.72
CA GLU A 313 11.21 7.79 -24.80
C GLU A 313 12.34 8.69 -24.25
N ARG A 314 12.02 9.62 -23.35
CA ARG A 314 13.02 10.48 -22.70
C ARG A 314 14.05 9.66 -21.94
N SER A 315 13.62 8.63 -21.21
CA SER A 315 14.53 7.77 -20.44
C SER A 315 15.43 6.91 -21.33
N ARG A 316 14.92 6.42 -22.47
CA ARG A 316 15.73 5.68 -23.46
C ARG A 316 16.78 6.55 -24.13
N ARG A 317 16.48 7.80 -24.45
CA ARG A 317 17.45 8.75 -25.02
C ARG A 317 18.64 9.03 -24.09
N LEU A 318 18.47 8.78 -22.80
CA LEU A 318 19.47 9.00 -21.75
C LEU A 318 20.16 7.71 -21.31
N SER A 319 19.70 6.56 -21.81
CA SER A 319 20.35 5.27 -21.60
C SER A 319 21.39 5.08 -22.72
N PRO A 320 22.66 4.77 -22.40
CA PRO A 320 23.72 4.58 -23.38
C PRO A 320 23.47 3.39 -24.32
#